data_AF-A0A5E7V7D2-F1
#
_entry.id   AF-A0A5E7V7D2-F1
#
_cell.length_a   1.000
_cell.length_b   1.000
_cell.length_c   1.000
_cell.angle_alpha   90.00
_cell.angle_beta   90.00
_cell.angle_gamma   90.00
#
_symmetry.space_group_name_H-M   'P 1'
#
loop_
_entity.id
_entity.type
_entity.pdbx_description
1 polymer ?
#
loop_
_entity_poly.entity_id
_entity_poly.type
_entity_poly.pdbx_seq_one_letter_code
_entity_poly.pdbx_strand_id
1 'polypeptide(L)'
;MDWQKLNEAILSKEEYWQERSATALGELRSPEAIEILKKLLDSTFSNVAVAAASELDWTEAFIEEKYSNKIQRIIDNLPDEEIDCYPELKNLLKNHKTKIPNKKLKT
;
A
#
# COMPACT_ATOMS: atom_id res chain seq x y z
N MET A 1 -6.77 -19.79 3.73
CA MET A 1 -7.38 -18.48 4.06
C MET A 1 -8.23 -18.07 2.88
N ASP A 2 -9.45 -17.59 3.12
CA ASP A 2 -10.28 -17.01 2.06
C ASP A 2 -9.94 -15.52 1.94
N TRP A 3 -9.03 -15.22 1.01
CA TRP A 3 -8.52 -13.86 0.79
C TRP A 3 -9.57 -12.92 0.21
N GLN A 4 -10.52 -13.45 -0.56
CA GLN A 4 -11.62 -12.64 -1.08
C GLN A 4 -12.52 -12.20 0.06
N LYS A 5 -12.93 -13.14 0.92
CA LYS A 5 -13.74 -12.83 2.10
C LYS A 5 -13.02 -11.89 3.06
N LEU A 6 -11.71 -12.06 3.27
CA LEU A 6 -10.91 -11.15 4.09
C LEU A 6 -10.90 -9.72 3.49
N ASN A 7 -10.67 -9.60 2.19
CA ASN A 7 -10.70 -8.31 1.50
C ASN A 7 -12.05 -7.60 1.66
N GLU A 8 -13.16 -8.30 1.42
CA GLU A 8 -14.51 -7.75 1.59
C GLU A 8 -14.78 -7.36 3.05
N ALA A 9 -14.31 -8.17 4.00
CA ALA A 9 -14.43 -7.89 5.42
C ALA A 9 -13.63 -6.65 5.84
N ILE A 10 -12.44 -6.40 5.28
CA ILE A 10 -11.63 -5.20 5.59
C ILE A 10 -12.28 -3.95 4.99
N LEU A 11 -12.63 -4.00 3.70
CA LEU A 11 -13.19 -2.84 2.98
C LEU A 11 -14.56 -2.38 3.52
N SER A 12 -15.26 -3.23 4.27
CA SER A 12 -16.54 -2.90 4.92
C SER A 12 -16.39 -2.30 6.33
N LYS A 13 -15.16 -2.10 6.83
CA LYS A 13 -14.94 -1.53 8.17
C LYS A 13 -14.66 -0.03 8.13
N GLU A 14 -14.87 0.59 9.30
CA GLU A 14 -14.44 1.96 9.57
C GLU A 14 -12.92 2.11 9.54
N GLU A 15 -12.47 3.37 9.37
CA GLU A 15 -11.09 3.82 9.25
C GLU A 15 -10.11 3.04 10.14
N TYR A 16 -10.36 3.03 11.45
CA TYR A 16 -9.48 2.39 12.43
C TYR A 16 -9.15 0.94 12.08
N TRP A 17 -10.16 0.14 11.69
CA TRP A 17 -9.95 -1.27 11.38
C TRP A 17 -9.29 -1.49 10.03
N GLN A 18 -9.54 -0.62 9.05
CA GLN A 18 -8.83 -0.67 7.78
C GLN A 18 -7.35 -0.35 7.96
N GLU A 19 -7.03 0.68 8.74
CA GLU A 19 -5.65 1.08 9.05
C GLU A 19 -4.89 -0.04 9.77
N ARG A 20 -5.47 -0.61 10.84
CA ARG A 20 -4.88 -1.75 11.56
C ARG A 20 -4.69 -2.96 10.65
N SER A 21 -5.60 -3.16 9.69
CA SER A 21 -5.47 -4.23 8.70
C SER A 21 -4.34 -3.95 7.71
N ALA A 22 -4.17 -2.71 7.25
CA ALA A 22 -3.06 -2.32 6.38
C ALA A 22 -1.71 -2.67 7.03
N THR A 23 -1.48 -2.27 8.27
CA THR A 23 -0.25 -2.62 9.01
C THR A 23 -0.03 -4.13 9.08
N ALA A 24 -1.05 -4.90 9.46
CA ALA A 24 -0.92 -6.36 9.56
C ALA A 24 -0.65 -7.04 8.20
N LEU A 25 -1.23 -6.52 7.12
CA LEU A 25 -0.98 -7.00 5.76
C LEU A 25 0.46 -6.67 5.31
N GLY A 26 0.95 -5.48 5.68
CA GLY A 26 2.33 -5.03 5.46
C GLY A 26 3.37 -5.89 6.19
N GLU A 27 3.07 -6.37 7.40
CA GLU A 27 3.88 -7.35 8.14
C GLU A 27 3.87 -8.73 7.47
N LEU A 28 2.73 -9.14 6.93
CA LEU A 28 2.58 -10.45 6.32
C LEU A 28 3.29 -10.57 4.97
N ARG A 29 3.30 -9.50 4.16
CA ARG A 29 4.02 -9.39 2.86
C ARG A 29 3.75 -10.51 1.85
N SER A 30 2.69 -11.30 2.03
CA SER A 30 2.33 -12.31 1.05
C SER A 30 1.82 -11.64 -0.23
N PRO A 31 1.91 -12.30 -1.40
CA PRO A 31 1.36 -11.76 -2.63
C PRO A 31 -0.12 -11.33 -2.49
N GLU A 32 -0.93 -12.10 -1.78
CA GLU A 32 -2.34 -11.80 -1.55
C GLU A 32 -2.53 -10.62 -0.59
N ALA A 33 -1.66 -10.48 0.43
CA ALA A 33 -1.68 -9.33 1.32
C ALA A 33 -1.36 -8.02 0.59
N ILE A 34 -0.36 -8.07 -0.30
CA ILE A 34 0.02 -6.97 -1.18
C ILE A 34 -1.13 -6.57 -2.11
N GLU A 35 -1.89 -7.54 -2.65
CA GLU A 35 -3.06 -7.24 -3.48
C GLU A 35 -4.19 -6.55 -2.68
N ILE A 36 -4.34 -6.82 -1.38
CA ILE A 36 -5.28 -6.09 -0.54
C ILE A 36 -4.77 -4.68 -0.23
N LEU A 37 -3.48 -4.51 0.09
CA LEU A 37 -2.87 -3.19 0.30
C LEU A 37 -3.05 -2.28 -0.93
N LYS A 38 -2.86 -2.82 -2.15
CA LYS A 38 -3.11 -2.10 -3.40
C LYS A 38 -4.55 -1.60 -3.55
N LYS A 39 -5.54 -2.31 -3.00
CA LYS A 39 -6.95 -1.88 -2.98
C LYS A 39 -7.20 -0.80 -1.94
N LEU A 40 -6.51 -0.85 -0.80
CA LEU A 40 -6.63 0.17 0.26
C LEU A 40 -6.07 1.54 -0.15
N LEU A 41 -5.28 1.63 -1.23
CA LEU A 41 -4.94 2.90 -1.88
C LEU A 41 -6.16 3.68 -2.37
N ASP A 42 -7.30 3.03 -2.61
CA ASP A 42 -8.57 3.66 -3.00
C ASP A 42 -9.49 3.94 -1.81
N SER A 43 -9.01 3.77 -0.56
CA SER A 43 -9.84 4.02 0.61
C SER A 43 -10.31 5.49 0.63
N THR A 44 -11.54 5.69 1.06
CA THR A 44 -12.09 7.04 1.30
C THR A 44 -11.48 7.71 2.52
N PHE A 45 -10.79 6.95 3.38
CA PHE A 45 -10.09 7.44 4.54
C PHE A 45 -8.63 7.73 4.18
N SER A 46 -8.21 8.99 4.29
CA SER A 46 -6.85 9.42 3.92
C SER A 46 -5.78 8.65 4.69
N ASN A 47 -5.96 8.45 6.00
CA ASN A 47 -5.00 7.74 6.84
C ASN A 47 -4.83 6.27 6.41
N VAL A 48 -5.91 5.63 5.95
CA VAL A 48 -5.84 4.26 5.42
C VAL A 48 -5.05 4.22 4.12
N ALA A 49 -5.28 5.17 3.22
CA ALA A 49 -4.55 5.24 1.94
C ALA A 49 -3.05 5.52 2.18
N VAL A 50 -2.73 6.39 3.13
CA VAL A 50 -1.34 6.67 3.57
C VAL A 50 -0.71 5.42 4.17
N ALA A 51 -1.37 4.76 5.13
CA ALA A 51 -0.88 3.53 5.74
C ALA A 51 -0.64 2.45 4.68
N ALA A 52 -1.58 2.25 3.76
CA ALA A 52 -1.43 1.29 2.67
C ALA A 52 -0.21 1.60 1.78
N ALA A 53 0.02 2.88 1.45
CA ALA A 53 1.18 3.29 0.66
C ALA A 53 2.50 3.09 1.43
N SER A 54 2.56 3.46 2.71
CA SER A 54 3.75 3.24 3.55
C SER A 54 4.10 1.76 3.67
N GLU A 55 3.09 0.91 3.93
CA GLU A 55 3.28 -0.54 4.04
C GLU A 55 3.70 -1.16 2.70
N LEU A 56 3.18 -0.67 1.56
CA LEU A 56 3.60 -1.13 0.24
C LEU A 56 5.09 -0.84 -0.03
N ASP A 57 5.62 0.32 0.37
CA ASP A 57 7.06 0.57 0.28
C ASP A 57 7.86 -0.41 1.14
N TRP A 58 7.39 -0.66 2.36
CA TRP A 58 8.05 -1.55 3.33
C TRP A 58 8.03 -3.03 2.94
N THR A 59 7.00 -3.48 2.20
CA THR A 59 6.98 -4.83 1.62
C THR A 59 8.08 -5.05 0.58
N GLU A 60 8.71 -3.97 0.13
CA GLU A 60 9.63 -3.89 -0.99
C GLU A 60 9.06 -4.38 -2.33
N ALA A 61 7.76 -4.64 -2.41
CA ALA A 61 7.11 -5.16 -3.60
C ALA A 61 7.25 -4.22 -4.80
N PHE A 62 7.27 -4.81 -6.00
CA PHE A 62 7.10 -4.04 -7.22
C PHE A 62 5.66 -3.51 -7.29
N ILE A 63 5.54 -2.20 -7.53
CA ILE A 63 4.25 -1.55 -7.75
C ILE A 63 4.08 -1.28 -9.23
N GLU A 64 2.96 -1.73 -9.78
CA GLU A 64 2.60 -1.52 -11.18
C GLU A 64 2.29 -0.04 -11.44
N GLU A 65 2.65 0.44 -12.63
CA GLU A 65 2.42 1.82 -13.09
C GLU A 65 0.97 2.29 -12.90
N LYS A 66 -0.02 1.39 -12.98
CA LYS A 66 -1.43 1.77 -12.78
C LYS A 66 -1.73 2.33 -11.38
N TYR A 67 -0.86 2.10 -10.40
CA TYR A 67 -1.00 2.61 -9.03
C TYR A 67 -0.20 3.91 -8.79
N SER A 68 0.72 4.31 -9.68
CA SER A 68 1.54 5.51 -9.48
C SER A 68 0.70 6.79 -9.40
N ASN A 69 -0.33 6.92 -10.24
CA ASN A 69 -1.28 8.03 -10.17
C ASN A 69 -2.05 8.08 -8.84
N LYS A 70 -2.34 6.92 -8.23
CA LYS A 70 -3.02 6.87 -6.93
C LYS A 70 -2.10 7.33 -5.81
N ILE A 71 -0.86 6.86 -5.82
CA ILE A 71 0.17 7.28 -4.86
C ILE A 71 0.42 8.77 -4.97
N GLN A 72 0.56 9.30 -6.20
CA GLN A 72 0.70 10.74 -6.42
C GLN A 72 -0.49 11.52 -5.87
N ARG A 73 -1.73 11.06 -6.12
CA ARG A 73 -2.93 11.70 -5.57
C ARG A 73 -2.97 11.67 -4.03
N ILE A 74 -2.46 10.62 -3.39
CA ILE A 74 -2.35 10.58 -1.92
C ILE A 74 -1.38 11.68 -1.46
N ILE A 75 -0.21 11.79 -2.09
CA ILE A 75 0.79 12.83 -1.79
C ILE A 75 0.21 14.23 -2.00
N ASP A 76 -0.49 14.46 -3.11
CA ASP A 76 -1.05 15.78 -3.44
C ASP A 76 -2.17 16.22 -2.49
N ASN A 77 -2.80 15.29 -1.77
CA ASN A 77 -3.86 15.58 -0.80
C ASN A 77 -3.36 15.68 0.64
N LEU A 78 -2.08 15.40 0.90
CA LEU A 78 -1.49 15.59 2.23
C LEU A 78 -1.22 17.07 2.49
N PRO A 79 -1.44 17.58 3.72
CA PRO A 79 -0.94 18.87 4.12
C PRO A 79 0.58 18.95 3.94
N ASP A 80 1.11 20.08 3.48
CA ASP A 80 2.56 20.26 3.27
C ASP A 80 3.39 19.92 4.52
N GLU A 81 2.82 20.20 5.70
CA GLU A 81 3.41 19.91 7.01
C GLU A 81 3.56 18.41 7.31
N GLU A 82 2.72 17.56 6.71
CA GLU A 82 2.70 16.10 6.91
C GLU A 82 3.51 15.35 5.85
N ILE A 83 3.78 15.95 4.69
CA ILE A 83 4.49 15.29 3.59
C ILE A 83 5.85 14.74 4.03
N ASP A 84 6.54 15.45 4.92
CA ASP A 84 7.86 15.05 5.42
C ASP A 84 7.78 13.93 6.48
N CYS A 85 6.60 13.66 7.03
CA CYS A 85 6.36 12.53 7.93
C CYS A 85 6.24 11.18 7.18
N TYR A 86 6.04 11.20 5.86
CA TYR A 86 5.79 10.02 5.04
C TYR A 86 6.77 9.90 3.85
N PRO A 87 8.10 9.81 4.09
CA PRO A 87 9.08 9.68 3.02
C PRO A 87 8.89 8.41 2.16
N GLU A 88 8.25 7.38 2.70
CA GLU A 88 7.93 6.11 2.04
C GLU A 88 7.05 6.32 0.81
N LEU A 89 6.11 7.27 0.83
CA LEU A 89 5.23 7.54 -0.31
C LEU A 89 6.01 8.08 -1.51
N LYS A 90 6.95 9.00 -1.26
CA LYS A 90 7.87 9.51 -2.29
C LYS A 90 8.80 8.41 -2.79
N ASN A 91 9.24 7.50 -1.92
CA ASN A 91 10.09 6.36 -2.29
C ASN A 91 9.33 5.35 -3.15
N LEU A 92 8.11 5.00 -2.75
CA LEU A 92 7.24 4.10 -3.49
C LEU A 92 7.00 4.60 -4.92
N LEU A 93 6.75 5.91 -5.06
CA LEU A 93 6.58 6.57 -6.36
C LEU A 93 7.89 6.60 -7.18
N LYS A 94 9.08 6.57 -6.57
CA LYS A 94 10.33 6.42 -7.33
C LYS A 94 10.57 4.96 -7.74
N ASN A 95 10.19 4.03 -6.86
CA ASN A 95 10.50 2.61 -6.95
C ASN A 95 9.68 1.85 -8.02
N HIS A 96 8.53 2.37 -8.46
CA HIS A 96 7.77 1.77 -9.57
C HIS A 96 8.55 1.73 -10.89
N LYS A 97 9.61 2.55 -11.05
CA LYS A 97 10.45 2.60 -12.26
C LYS A 97 11.70 1.72 -12.19
N THR A 98 12.10 1.24 -11.01
CA THR A 98 13.46 0.73 -10.77
C THR A 98 13.52 -0.68 -10.18
N LYS A 99 12.46 -1.18 -9.52
CA LYS A 99 12.46 -2.53 -8.94
C LYS A 99 12.18 -3.59 -10.01
N ILE A 100 13.25 -4.16 -10.58
CA ILE A 100 13.14 -5.39 -11.38
C ILE A 100 12.64 -6.50 -10.45
N PRO A 101 11.56 -7.24 -10.79
CA PRO A 101 11.10 -8.33 -9.95
C PRO A 101 12.23 -9.36 -9.80
N ASN A 102 12.65 -9.59 -8.54
CA ASN A 102 13.65 -10.61 -8.21
C ASN A 102 13.18 -11.95 -8.78
N LYS A 103 13.73 -12.36 -9.93
CA LYS A 103 13.57 -13.71 -10.44
C LYS A 103 14.17 -14.63 -9.39
N LYS A 104 13.32 -15.48 -8.82
CA LYS A 104 13.72 -16.60 -7.93
C LYS A 104 14.97 -17.27 -8.51
N LEU A 105 16.09 -17.16 -7.80
CA LEU A 105 17.21 -18.07 -7.95
C LEU A 105 16.69 -19.45 -7.54
N LYS A 106 16.29 -20.25 -8.54
CA LYS A 106 16.06 -21.68 -8.37
C LYS A 106 17.44 -22.32 -8.20
N THR A 107 17.74 -22.75 -6.98
CA THR A 107 18.73 -23.82 -6.72
C THR A 107 18.15 -25.16 -7.13
#